data_AF-A0A953P2G7-F1
#
_entry.id   AF-A0A953P2G7-F1
#
_cell.length_a   1.000
_cell.length_b   1.000
_cell.length_c   1.000
_cell.angle_alpha   90.00
_cell.angle_beta   90.00
_cell.angle_gamma   90.00
#
_symmetry.space_group_name_H-M   'P 1'
#
loop_
_entity.id
_entity.type
_entity.pdbx_description
1 polymer ?
#
loop_
_entity_poly.entity_id
_entity_poly.type
_entity_poly.pdbx_seq_one_letter_code
_entity_poly.pdbx_strand_id
1 'polypeptide(L)'
;NIDIFGWLGYPMQIKVDFLCRDSILAAPIVLDLVLFMDLAQRAGMKGIQEWLSFFFKSPMTAPGLYPEHDLFIQSMKLKNTLRWMMGENLITHLGNEYYD
;
A
#
# COMPACT_ATOMS: atom_id res chain seq x y z
N ASN A 1 -19.20 -2.89 12.73
CA ASN A 1 -19.36 -1.63 13.47
C ASN A 1 -18.00 -1.19 13.99
N ILE A 2 -17.68 0.08 13.79
CA ILE A 2 -16.46 0.72 14.30
C ILE A 2 -16.96 1.80 15.26
N ASP A 3 -16.70 1.61 16.54
CA ASP A 3 -17.08 2.57 17.58
C ASP A 3 -15.95 3.57 17.79
N ILE A 4 -16.28 4.86 17.75
CA ILE A 4 -15.33 5.97 17.90
C ILE A 4 -15.89 6.99 18.89
N PHE A 5 -15.03 7.84 19.42
CA PHE A 5 -15.45 8.94 20.31
C PHE A 5 -15.02 10.27 19.70
N GLY A 6 -15.88 11.26 19.82
CA GLY A 6 -15.65 12.62 19.34
C GLY A 6 -15.16 13.55 20.44
N TRP A 7 -15.18 14.84 20.12
CA TRP A 7 -14.97 15.91 21.09
C TRP A 7 -15.86 15.74 22.33
N LEU A 8 -15.37 16.11 23.51
CA LEU A 8 -16.06 15.91 24.80
C LEU A 8 -16.45 14.45 25.12
N GLY A 9 -15.86 13.47 24.44
CA GLY A 9 -16.11 12.05 24.69
C GLY A 9 -17.46 11.56 24.18
N TYR A 10 -18.13 12.30 23.29
CA TYR A 10 -19.40 11.86 22.71
C TYR A 10 -19.18 10.61 21.86
N PRO A 11 -19.86 9.48 22.16
CA PRO A 11 -19.71 8.25 21.39
C PRO A 11 -20.37 8.38 20.01
N MET A 12 -19.74 7.82 19.00
CA MET A 12 -20.23 7.72 17.63
C MET A 12 -19.93 6.32 17.08
N GLN A 13 -20.63 5.90 16.03
CA GLN A 13 -20.46 4.60 15.44
C GLN A 13 -20.53 4.68 13.92
N ILE A 14 -19.56 4.02 13.26
CA ILE A 14 -19.56 3.81 11.81
C ILE A 14 -19.98 2.37 11.56
N LYS A 15 -21.00 2.18 10.73
CA LYS A 15 -21.43 0.85 10.25
C LYS A 15 -21.08 0.75 8.78
N VAL A 16 -20.41 -0.34 8.41
CA VAL A 16 -19.97 -0.61 7.04
C VAL A 16 -20.47 -1.99 6.66
N ASP A 17 -21.34 -2.04 5.66
CA ASP A 17 -21.80 -3.28 5.04
C ASP A 17 -21.08 -3.44 3.70
N PHE A 18 -20.17 -4.41 3.65
CA PHE A 18 -19.34 -4.67 2.47
C PHE A 18 -19.77 -5.97 1.79
N LEU A 19 -20.63 -5.85 0.79
CA LEU A 19 -21.10 -6.97 -0.03
C LEU A 19 -20.18 -7.13 -1.23
N CYS A 20 -19.39 -8.19 -1.25
CA CYS A 20 -18.41 -8.42 -2.31
C CYS A 20 -18.35 -9.88 -2.73
N ARG A 21 -17.83 -10.08 -3.94
CA ARG A 21 -17.44 -11.41 -4.45
C ARG A 21 -15.93 -11.51 -4.39
N ASP A 22 -15.43 -12.35 -3.50
CA ASP A 22 -14.00 -12.47 -3.21
C ASP A 22 -13.17 -12.72 -4.46
N SER A 23 -13.63 -13.58 -5.37
CA SER A 23 -12.91 -13.90 -6.61
C SER A 23 -12.75 -12.70 -7.55
N ILE A 24 -13.75 -11.82 -7.62
CA ILE A 24 -13.70 -10.61 -8.48
C ILE A 24 -12.73 -9.60 -7.89
N LEU A 25 -12.61 -9.52 -6.56
CA LEU A 25 -11.64 -8.66 -5.90
C LEU A 25 -10.22 -9.24 -5.95
N ALA A 26 -10.07 -10.56 -5.81
CA ALA A 26 -8.76 -11.20 -5.75
C ALA A 26 -8.07 -11.31 -7.12
N ALA A 27 -8.83 -11.58 -8.20
CA ALA A 27 -8.25 -11.75 -9.53
C ALA A 27 -7.37 -10.57 -10.01
N PRO A 28 -7.82 -9.30 -9.93
CA PRO A 28 -6.97 -8.17 -10.33
C PRO A 28 -5.77 -8.00 -9.41
N ILE A 29 -5.93 -8.21 -8.10
CA ILE A 29 -4.81 -8.15 -7.13
C ILE A 29 -3.71 -9.14 -7.49
N VAL A 30 -4.08 -10.38 -7.84
CA VAL A 30 -3.13 -11.42 -8.23
C VAL A 30 -2.46 -11.08 -9.56
N LEU A 31 -3.21 -10.53 -10.53
CA LEU A 31 -2.66 -10.10 -11.81
C LEU A 31 -1.59 -9.01 -11.62
N ASP A 32 -1.90 -7.98 -10.83
CA ASP A 32 -0.97 -6.89 -10.52
C ASP A 32 0.29 -7.43 -9.82
N LEU A 33 0.12 -8.34 -8.85
CA LEU A 33 1.24 -8.96 -8.15
C LEU A 33 2.17 -9.72 -9.11
N VAL A 34 1.62 -10.50 -10.04
CA VAL A 34 2.42 -11.24 -11.04
C VAL A 34 3.20 -10.28 -11.93
N LEU A 35 2.56 -9.19 -12.39
CA LEU A 35 3.21 -8.18 -13.23
C LEU A 35 4.36 -7.49 -12.49
N PHE A 36 4.14 -7.09 -11.23
CA PHE A 36 5.18 -6.44 -10.44
C PHE A 36 6.30 -7.38 -10.01
N MET A 37 6.01 -8.66 -9.78
CA MET A 37 7.05 -9.67 -9.51
C MET A 37 7.94 -9.92 -10.73
N ASP A 38 7.36 -9.99 -11.94
CA ASP A 38 8.14 -10.07 -13.19
C ASP A 38 9.01 -8.82 -13.40
N LEU A 39 8.46 -7.63 -13.14
CA LEU A 39 9.23 -6.39 -13.16
C LEU A 39 10.41 -6.42 -12.17
N ALA A 40 10.16 -6.82 -10.92
CA ALA A 40 11.18 -6.92 -9.88
C ALA A 40 12.31 -7.87 -10.29
N GLN A 41 11.95 -9.02 -10.88
CA GLN A 41 12.90 -10.00 -11.39
C GLN A 41 13.75 -9.42 -12.52
N ARG A 42 13.15 -8.73 -13.49
CA ARG A 42 13.86 -8.08 -14.61
C ARG A 42 14.77 -6.93 -14.14
N ALA A 43 14.35 -6.21 -13.11
CA ALA A 43 15.14 -5.17 -12.45
C ALA A 43 16.26 -5.72 -11.54
N GLY A 44 16.39 -7.05 -11.43
CA GLY A 44 17.43 -7.70 -10.62
C GLY A 44 17.22 -7.60 -9.11
N MET A 45 16.02 -7.23 -8.66
CA MET A 45 15.69 -7.14 -7.24
C MET A 45 15.64 -8.54 -6.61
N LYS A 46 16.14 -8.65 -5.37
CA LYS A 46 16.19 -9.91 -4.63
C LYS A 46 15.80 -9.70 -3.17
N GLY A 47 15.44 -10.78 -2.50
CA GLY A 47 15.01 -10.75 -1.09
C GLY A 47 13.60 -10.22 -0.92
N ILE A 48 13.30 -9.75 0.30
CA ILE A 48 11.97 -9.28 0.69
C ILE A 48 11.62 -8.00 -0.09
N GLN A 49 10.55 -8.07 -0.88
CA GLN A 49 10.05 -6.93 -1.67
C GLN A 49 8.99 -6.15 -0.86
N GLU A 50 9.44 -5.32 0.10
CA GLU A 50 8.53 -4.59 0.99
C GLU A 50 7.59 -3.62 0.26
N TRP A 51 7.95 -3.17 -0.94
CA TRP A 51 7.11 -2.29 -1.76
C TRP A 51 5.85 -2.98 -2.34
N LEU A 52 5.81 -4.32 -2.33
CA LEU A 52 4.62 -5.11 -2.69
C LEU A 52 3.65 -5.31 -1.51
N SER A 53 3.97 -4.76 -0.33
CA SER A 53 3.15 -4.88 0.89
C SER A 53 1.69 -4.47 0.70
N PHE A 54 1.41 -3.55 -0.22
CA PHE A 54 0.07 -3.08 -0.57
C PHE A 54 -0.92 -4.20 -0.93
N PHE A 55 -0.43 -5.32 -1.48
CA PHE A 55 -1.26 -6.43 -1.93
C PHE A 55 -1.45 -7.53 -0.88
N PHE A 56 -0.80 -7.43 0.29
CA PHE A 56 -0.82 -8.47 1.32
C PHE A 56 -1.45 -8.00 2.62
N LYS A 57 -2.27 -8.87 3.20
CA LYS A 57 -2.84 -8.66 4.55
C LYS A 57 -1.76 -8.62 5.64
N SER A 58 -0.73 -9.45 5.49
CA SER A 58 0.38 -9.60 6.43
C SER A 58 1.70 -9.51 5.66
N PRO A 59 2.20 -8.29 5.39
CA PRO A 59 3.41 -8.12 4.61
C PRO A 59 4.64 -8.63 5.38
N MET A 60 5.58 -9.23 4.66
CA MET A 60 6.86 -9.65 5.23
C MET A 60 7.81 -8.45 5.31
N THR A 61 8.55 -8.34 6.40
CA THR A 61 9.59 -7.33 6.63
C THR A 61 10.89 -7.99 7.07
N ALA A 62 12.00 -7.23 7.00
CA ALA A 62 13.25 -7.71 7.58
C ALA A 62 13.13 -7.88 9.11
N PRO A 63 13.94 -8.76 9.74
CA PRO A 63 13.92 -8.95 11.18
C PRO A 63 14.11 -7.63 11.95
N GLY A 64 13.23 -7.36 12.91
CA GLY A 64 13.27 -6.13 13.72
C GLY A 64 12.49 -4.94 13.15
N LEU A 65 11.97 -5.03 11.92
CA LEU A 65 11.11 -4.01 11.33
C LEU A 65 9.62 -4.32 11.56
N TYR A 66 8.87 -3.28 11.91
CA TYR A 66 7.41 -3.35 12.00
C TYR A 66 6.77 -3.43 10.59
N PRO A 67 5.85 -4.38 10.34
CA PRO A 67 5.09 -4.42 9.09
C PRO A 67 4.11 -3.25 9.03
N GLU A 68 4.30 -2.37 8.04
CA GLU A 68 3.38 -1.27 7.77
C GLU A 68 2.02 -1.83 7.34
N HIS A 69 0.92 -1.31 7.91
CA HIS A 69 -0.46 -1.72 7.60
C HIS A 69 -1.32 -0.56 7.11
N ASP A 70 -0.80 0.67 7.08
CA ASP A 70 -1.47 1.80 6.45
C ASP A 70 -1.40 1.67 4.91
N LEU A 71 -2.57 1.44 4.30
CA LEU A 71 -2.71 1.29 2.85
C LEU A 71 -2.21 2.50 2.06
N PHE A 72 -2.30 3.72 2.59
CA PHE A 72 -1.84 4.92 1.89
C PHE A 72 -0.31 5.00 1.90
N ILE A 73 0.32 4.68 3.03
CA ILE A 73 1.78 4.59 3.13
C ILE A 73 2.30 3.47 2.23
N GLN A 74 1.66 2.30 2.24
CA GLN A 74 2.01 1.21 1.33
C GLN A 74 1.85 1.59 -0.15
N SER A 75 0.78 2.31 -0.52
CA SER A 75 0.59 2.83 -1.88
C SER A 75 1.66 3.84 -2.27
N MET A 76 2.06 4.71 -1.34
CA MET A 76 3.15 5.66 -1.53
C MET A 76 4.49 4.93 -1.72
N LYS A 77 4.78 3.90 -0.92
CA LYS A 77 5.97 3.04 -1.09
C LYS A 77 6.00 2.41 -2.49
N LEU A 78 4.91 1.80 -2.93
CA LEU A 78 4.77 1.22 -4.27
C LEU A 78 5.10 2.25 -5.37
N LYS A 79 4.46 3.43 -5.35
CA LYS A 79 4.68 4.48 -6.36
C LYS A 79 6.11 5.01 -6.34
N ASN A 80 6.66 5.28 -5.15
CA ASN A 80 8.00 5.81 -5.01
C ASN A 80 9.08 4.82 -5.43
N THR A 81 8.87 3.51 -5.24
CA THR A 81 9.77 2.48 -5.79
C THR A 81 9.79 2.52 -7.31
N LEU A 82 8.63 2.63 -7.98
CA LEU A 82 8.57 2.73 -9.44
C LEU A 82 9.22 4.02 -9.97
N ARG A 83 8.99 5.16 -9.29
CA ARG A 83 9.64 6.44 -9.64
C ARG A 83 11.16 6.35 -9.52
N TRP A 84 11.64 5.78 -8.41
CA TRP A 84 13.06 5.53 -8.21
C TRP A 84 13.65 4.64 -9.29
N MET A 85 12.95 3.57 -9.72
CA MET A 85 13.40 2.71 -10.83
C MET A 85 13.53 3.47 -12.15
N MET A 86 12.69 4.48 -12.38
CA MET A 86 12.73 5.33 -13.57
C MET A 86 13.69 6.52 -13.45
N GLY A 87 14.37 6.69 -12.31
CA GLY A 87 15.23 7.86 -12.06
C GLY A 87 14.46 9.16 -11.81
N GLU A 88 13.17 9.07 -11.47
CA GLU A 88 12.35 10.23 -11.13
C GLU A 88 12.44 10.57 -9.64
N ASN A 89 12.22 11.85 -9.30
CA ASN A 89 12.16 12.32 -7.92
C ASN A 89 11.02 11.65 -7.15
N LEU A 90 11.26 11.35 -5.87
CA LEU A 90 10.25 10.79 -4.97
C LEU A 90 9.13 11.80 -4.73
N ILE A 91 7.90 11.32 -4.56
CA ILE A 91 6.76 12.14 -4.15
C ILE A 91 6.87 12.37 -2.65
N THR A 92 6.84 13.62 -2.20
CA THR A 92 6.88 13.97 -0.77
C THR A 92 5.58 14.59 -0.26
N HIS A 93 4.59 14.80 -1.14
CA HIS A 93 3.29 15.43 -0.82
C HIS A 93 3.41 16.82 -0.18
N LEU A 94 4.55 17.50 -0.33
CA LEU A 94 4.78 18.87 0.18
C LEU A 94 3.95 19.94 -0.55
N GLY A 95 3.25 19.59 -1.64
CA GLY A 95 2.39 20.50 -2.41
C GLY A 95 3.13 21.50 -3.30
N ASN A 96 4.39 21.83 -2.97
CA ASN A 96 5.24 22.70 -3.77
C ASN A 96 5.75 22.05 -5.07
N GLU A 97 5.66 20.72 -5.20
CA GLU A 97 6.17 19.96 -6.35
C GLU A 97 5.31 20.09 -7.63
N TYR A 98 4.14 20.74 -7.55
CA TYR A 98 3.15 20.82 -8.64
C TYR A 98 3.12 22.17 -9.39
N TYR A 99 3.82 23.19 -8.90
CA TYR A 99 3.65 24.58 -9.35
C TYR A 99 4.91 25.22 -9.95
N ASP A 100 5.88 24.40 -10.39
CA ASP A 100 7.01 24.85 -11.21
C ASP A 100 6.65 24.94 -12.71
#